data_AF-A0ABD5Q8B8-F1
#
_entry.id   AF-A0ABD5Q8B8-F1
#
_cell.length_a   1.000
_cell.length_b   1.000
_cell.length_c   1.000
_cell.angle_alpha   90.00
_cell.angle_beta   90.00
_cell.angle_gamma   90.00
#
_symmetry.space_group_name_H-M   'P 1'
#
loop_
_entity.id
_entity.type
_entity.pdbx_description
1 polymer ?
#
loop_
_entity_poly.entity_id
_entity_poly.type
_entity_poly.pdbx_seq_one_letter_code
_entity_poly.pdbx_strand_id
1 'polypeptide(L)'
;MEPFIRKETLEASQIEGTHVTLSDIYAYEAGQETFIDEDRRQGTQEIINYLHALTHSRDAITAGKTVTVELLCEMLHRLLSGYAGTKQTLLSRHCSY
;
A
#
# COMPACT_ATOMS: atom_id res chain seq x y z
N MET A 1 10.45 -8.55 -4.10
CA MET A 1 9.39 -7.77 -4.79
C MET A 1 9.92 -7.32 -6.13
N GLU A 2 9.19 -7.54 -7.23
CA GLU A 2 9.69 -7.28 -8.57
C GLU A 2 9.80 -5.77 -8.88
N PRO A 3 10.86 -5.30 -9.57
CA PRO A 3 11.07 -3.90 -9.91
C PRO A 3 9.90 -3.24 -10.66
N PHE A 4 9.20 -4.02 -11.49
CA PHE A 4 8.05 -3.56 -12.26
C PHE A 4 6.90 -3.09 -11.37
N ILE A 5 6.56 -3.84 -10.32
CA ILE A 5 5.46 -3.48 -9.41
C ILE A 5 5.74 -2.18 -8.67
N ARG A 6 7.00 -1.92 -8.30
CA ARG A 6 7.39 -0.65 -7.66
C ARG A 6 7.17 0.53 -8.60
N LYS A 7 7.57 0.37 -9.87
CA LYS A 7 7.40 1.41 -10.88
C LYS A 7 5.92 1.72 -11.11
N GLU A 8 5.10 0.70 -11.35
CA GLU A 8 3.66 0.86 -11.56
C GLU A 8 2.98 1.54 -10.36
N THR A 9 3.37 1.16 -9.13
CA THR A 9 2.82 1.76 -7.90
C THR A 9 3.18 3.25 -7.79
N LEU A 10 4.42 3.62 -8.13
CA LEU A 10 4.86 5.01 -8.16
C LEU A 10 4.10 5.82 -9.22
N GLU A 11 3.93 5.27 -10.42
CA GLU A 11 3.18 5.92 -11.50
C GLU A 11 1.70 6.09 -11.15
N ALA A 12 1.07 5.08 -10.51
CA ALA A 12 -0.30 5.18 -10.02
C ALA A 12 -0.46 6.24 -8.92
N SER A 13 0.49 6.29 -7.98
CA SER A 13 0.47 7.26 -6.88
C SER A 13 0.68 8.71 -7.35
N GLN A 14 1.48 8.92 -8.40
CA GLN A 14 1.65 10.24 -9.01
C GLN A 14 0.37 10.78 -9.65
N ILE A 15 -0.46 9.91 -10.24
CA ILE A 15 -1.77 10.30 -10.78
C ILE A 15 -2.69 10.78 -9.65
N GLU A 16 -2.58 10.19 -8.46
CA GLU A 16 -3.32 10.61 -7.25
C GLU A 16 -2.75 11.88 -6.58
N GLY A 17 -1.66 12.44 -7.12
CA GLY A 17 -1.04 13.69 -6.65
C GLY A 17 0.09 13.51 -5.64
N THR A 18 0.55 12.29 -5.43
CA THR A 18 1.62 12.00 -4.47
C THR A 18 2.99 12.01 -5.15
N HIS A 19 3.95 12.75 -4.62
CA HIS A 19 5.28 12.95 -5.21
C HIS A 19 6.36 11.99 -4.70
N VAL A 20 6.00 10.77 -4.28
CA VAL A 20 6.96 9.78 -3.75
C VAL A 20 7.99 9.40 -4.80
N THR A 21 9.24 9.22 -4.37
CA THR A 21 10.34 8.76 -5.21
C THR A 21 10.76 7.34 -4.85
N LEU A 22 11.49 6.70 -5.77
CA LEU A 22 12.07 5.38 -5.49
C LEU A 22 13.09 5.43 -4.34
N SER A 23 13.80 6.55 -4.19
CA SER A 23 14.73 6.76 -3.08
C SER A 23 14.03 6.78 -1.72
N ASP A 24 12.82 7.33 -1.63
CA ASP A 24 12.04 7.34 -0.38
C ASP A 24 11.65 5.91 0.02
N ILE A 25 11.28 5.07 -0.95
CA ILE A 25 10.98 3.65 -0.71
C ILE A 25 12.24 2.93 -0.19
N TYR A 26 13.40 3.16 -0.79
CA TYR A 26 14.64 2.54 -0.33
C TYR A 26 15.08 3.06 1.04
N ALA A 27 14.91 4.35 1.31
CA ALA A 27 15.17 4.92 2.63
C ALA A 27 14.29 4.26 3.69
N TYR A 28 12.99 4.02 3.40
CA TYR A 28 12.10 3.27 4.29
C TYR A 28 12.57 1.82 4.49
N GLU A 29 12.84 1.08 3.41
CA GLU A 29 13.28 -0.33 3.48
C GLU A 29 14.62 -0.49 4.24
N ALA A 30 15.50 0.52 4.17
CA ALA A 30 16.77 0.55 4.90
C ALA A 30 16.64 1.01 6.36
N GLY A 31 15.44 1.38 6.83
CA GLY A 31 15.21 1.94 8.17
C GLY A 31 15.79 3.36 8.35
N GLN A 32 15.97 4.09 7.24
CA GLN A 32 16.54 5.43 7.19
C GLN A 32 15.48 6.49 6.87
N GLU A 33 14.31 6.40 7.50
CA GLU A 33 13.15 7.26 7.24
C GLU A 33 13.42 8.76 7.48
N THR A 34 14.50 9.10 8.18
CA THR A 34 14.98 10.48 8.33
C THR A 34 15.40 11.14 7.02
N PHE A 35 15.66 10.37 5.96
CA PHE A 35 15.95 10.88 4.61
C PHE A 35 14.69 11.11 3.76
N ILE A 36 13.51 10.78 4.28
CA ILE A 36 12.23 11.01 3.60
C ILE A 36 11.72 12.39 4.03
N ASP A 37 11.50 13.27 3.06
CA ASP A 37 10.93 14.59 3.32
C ASP A 37 9.54 14.47 3.96
N GLU A 38 9.22 15.37 4.90
CA GLU A 38 7.99 15.30 5.71
C GLU A 38 6.72 15.26 4.84
N ASP A 39 6.68 16.06 3.77
CA ASP A 39 5.58 16.12 2.81
C ASP A 39 5.41 14.83 2.01
N ARG A 40 6.46 14.00 1.91
CA ARG A 40 6.42 12.70 1.23
C ARG A 40 6.26 11.52 2.19
N ARG A 41 6.37 11.70 3.50
CA ARG A 41 6.32 10.60 4.48
C ARG A 41 4.99 9.84 4.40
N GLN A 42 3.86 10.55 4.37
CA GLN A 42 2.54 9.92 4.28
C GLN A 42 2.39 9.14 2.97
N GLY A 43 2.73 9.77 1.85
CA GLY A 43 2.71 9.11 0.54
C GLY A 43 3.60 7.87 0.49
N THR A 44 4.78 7.94 1.10
CA THR A 44 5.70 6.80 1.16
C THR A 44 5.08 5.64 1.93
N GLN A 45 4.44 5.92 3.07
CA GLN A 45 3.73 4.90 3.84
C GLN A 45 2.57 4.28 3.05
N GLU A 46 1.82 5.07 2.27
CA GLU A 46 0.75 4.58 1.40
C GLU A 46 1.27 3.59 0.35
N ILE A 47 2.40 3.92 -0.29
CA ILE A 47 3.05 3.03 -1.26
C ILE A 47 3.53 1.76 -0.57
N ILE A 48 4.18 1.84 0.60
CA ILE A 48 4.62 0.67 1.35
C ILE A 48 3.43 -0.24 1.69
N ASN A 49 2.32 0.33 2.16
CA ASN A 49 1.11 -0.43 2.46
C ASN A 49 0.53 -1.11 1.22
N TYR A 50 0.52 -0.42 0.08
CA TYR A 50 0.10 -0.99 -1.20
C TYR A 50 0.96 -2.19 -1.59
N LEU A 51 2.28 -2.03 -1.50
CA LEU A 51 3.23 -3.08 -1.83
C LEU A 51 3.06 -4.32 -0.92
N HIS A 52 2.82 -4.09 0.37
CA HIS A 52 2.53 -5.16 1.34
C HIS A 52 1.18 -5.83 1.07
N ALA A 53 0.13 -5.07 0.76
CA ALA A 53 -1.20 -5.60 0.46
C ALA A 53 -1.19 -6.49 -0.78
N LEU A 54 -0.52 -6.06 -1.86
CA LEU A 54 -0.35 -6.85 -3.08
C LEU A 54 0.47 -8.11 -2.86
N THR A 55 1.57 -8.00 -2.12
CA THR A 55 2.42 -9.17 -1.82
C THR A 55 1.61 -10.21 -1.05
N HIS A 56 0.89 -9.77 -0.01
CA HIS A 56 0.05 -10.65 0.80
C HIS A 56 -1.03 -11.37 -0.02
N SER A 57 -1.76 -10.66 -0.88
CA SER A 57 -2.82 -11.28 -1.66
C SER A 57 -2.31 -12.22 -2.73
N ARG A 58 -1.23 -11.86 -3.42
CA ARG A 58 -0.56 -12.74 -4.37
C ARG A 58 -0.14 -14.04 -3.69
N ASP A 59 0.47 -13.95 -2.52
CA ASP A 59 0.94 -15.12 -1.78
C ASP A 59 -0.25 -15.98 -1.33
N ALA A 60 -1.34 -15.37 -0.87
CA ALA A 60 -2.57 -16.08 -0.52
C ALA A 60 -3.21 -16.79 -1.73
N ILE A 61 -3.28 -16.13 -2.89
CA ILE A 61 -3.82 -16.70 -4.13
C ILE A 61 -2.94 -17.86 -4.60
N THR A 62 -1.62 -17.69 -4.55
CA THR A 62 -0.65 -18.73 -4.92
C THR A 62 -0.71 -19.94 -3.98
N ALA A 63 -1.04 -19.72 -2.70
CA ALA A 63 -1.31 -20.76 -1.72
C ALA A 63 -2.69 -21.43 -1.87
N GLY A 64 -3.48 -21.04 -2.86
CA GLY A 64 -4.77 -21.66 -3.19
C GLY A 64 -6.00 -20.95 -2.62
N LYS A 65 -5.87 -19.76 -2.02
CA LYS A 65 -7.02 -18.94 -1.61
C LYS A 65 -7.74 -18.42 -2.86
N THR A 66 -9.06 -18.56 -2.90
CA THR A 66 -9.88 -18.00 -3.98
C THR A 66 -10.00 -16.48 -3.83
N VAL A 67 -10.22 -15.78 -4.95
CA VAL A 67 -10.48 -14.34 -4.93
C VAL A 67 -11.91 -14.12 -4.46
N THR A 68 -12.06 -13.80 -3.17
CA THR A 68 -13.36 -13.52 -2.53
C THR A 68 -13.41 -12.09 -1.99
N VAL A 69 -14.60 -11.65 -1.59
CA VAL A 69 -14.80 -10.34 -0.96
C VAL A 69 -13.96 -10.23 0.33
N GLU A 70 -13.85 -11.30 1.11
CA GLU A 70 -13.03 -11.33 2.32
C GLU A 70 -11.55 -11.08 2.01
N LEU A 71 -11.00 -11.72 0.97
CA LEU A 71 -9.61 -11.47 0.55
C LEU A 71 -9.41 -10.03 0.09
N LEU A 72 -10.36 -9.47 -0.68
CA LEU A 72 -10.32 -8.07 -1.12
C LEU A 72 -10.39 -7.10 0.06
N CYS A 73 -11.19 -7.42 1.07
CA CYS A 73 -11.29 -6.65 2.31
C CYS A 73 -10.01 -6.72 3.14
N GLU A 74 -9.38 -7.89 3.27
CA GLU A 74 -8.06 -8.05 3.90
C GLU A 74 -6.99 -7.19 3.22
N MET A 75 -6.96 -7.19 1.88
CA MET A 75 -6.05 -6.35 1.09
C MET A 75 -6.29 -4.87 1.36
N LEU A 76 -7.55 -4.45 1.31
CA LEU A 76 -7.93 -3.05 1.46
C LEU A 76 -7.63 -2.55 2.88
N HIS A 77 -7.84 -3.37 3.91
CA HIS A 77 -7.43 -3.06 5.28
C HIS A 77 -5.92 -2.83 5.41
N ARG A 78 -5.10 -3.65 4.75
CA ARG A 78 -3.64 -3.48 4.75
C ARG A 78 -3.22 -2.21 4.01
N LEU A 79 -3.82 -1.95 2.86
CA LEU A 79 -3.57 -0.75 2.07
C LEU A 79 -3.85 0.54 2.87
N LEU A 80 -4.94 0.56 3.63
CA LEU A 80 -5.39 1.74 4.39
C LEU A 80 -4.81 1.81 5.81
N SER A 81 -3.92 0.89 6.19
CA SER A 81 -3.31 0.89 7.53
C SER A 81 -2.57 2.19 7.83
N GLY A 82 -2.86 2.85 8.95
CA GLY A 82 -2.23 4.11 9.32
C GLY A 82 -2.81 5.36 8.61
N TYR A 83 -3.85 5.21 7.79
CA TYR A 83 -4.56 6.34 7.18
C TYR A 83 -5.66 6.86 8.13
N ALA A 84 -5.45 8.02 8.74
CA ALA A 84 -6.50 8.69 9.54
C ALA A 84 -7.41 9.50 8.60
N GLY A 85 -8.47 8.89 8.07
CA GLY A 85 -9.39 9.59 7.18
C GLY A 85 -10.68 8.83 6.84
N THR A 86 -11.57 9.50 6.10
CA THR A 86 -12.88 8.98 5.66
C THR A 86 -12.80 7.67 4.86
N LYS A 87 -11.66 7.37 4.23
CA LYS A 87 -11.40 6.12 3.50
C LYS A 87 -11.47 4.87 4.41
N GLN A 88 -10.98 4.97 5.66
CA GLN A 88 -11.08 3.90 6.66
C GLN A 88 -12.54 3.62 7.07
N THR A 89 -13.37 4.66 7.12
CA THR A 89 -14.79 4.58 7.49
C THR A 89 -15.65 3.89 6.43
N LEU A 90 -15.26 3.96 5.15
CA LEU A 90 -15.95 3.26 4.06
C LEU A 90 -15.65 1.76 4.06
N LEU A 91 -14.41 1.41 4.39
CA LEU A 91 -13.95 0.03 4.60
C LEU A 91 -14.81 -0.70 5.65
N SER A 92 -15.02 -0.09 6.82
CA SER A 92 -15.78 -0.74 7.89
C SER A 92 -17.26 -0.94 7.55
N ARG A 93 -17.82 -0.16 6.61
CA ARG A 93 -19.22 -0.31 6.18
C ARG A 93 -19.44 -1.47 5.21
N HIS A 94 -18.45 -1.79 4.38
CA HIS A 94 -18.59 -2.81 3.33
C HIS A 94 -17.85 -4.12 3.63
N CYS A 95 -16.87 -4.10 4.53
CA CYS A 95 -16.08 -5.26 4.93
C CYS A 95 -16.43 -5.79 6.33
N SER A 96 -17.51 -5.31 6.94
CA SER A 96 -18.09 -5.90 8.15
C SER A 96 -19.18 -6.90 7.75
N TYR A 97 -18.79 -8.14 7.46
CA TYR A 97 -19.68 -9.29 7.47
C TYR A 97 -18.90 -10.54 7.90
#